data_AF-A0A7W1JB95-F1
#
_entry.id   AF-A0A7W1JB95-F1
#
_cell.length_a   1.000
_cell.length_b   1.000
_cell.length_c   1.000
_cell.angle_alpha   90.00
_cell.angle_beta   90.00
_cell.angle_gamma   90.00
#
_symmetry.space_group_name_H-M   'P 1'
#
loop_
_entity.id
_entity.type
_entity.pdbx_description
1 polymer ?
#
loop_
_entity_poly.entity_id
_entity_poly.type
_entity_poly.pdbx_seq_one_letter_code
_entity_poly.pdbx_strand_id
1 'polypeptide(L)'
;MQPGDNSEPSERTEVLIASDRENLYLLFRCYDSQPSAIRAHVSRRDSVHNDDYVAVYLDTYDDRRRAYVFYFNPRGIQADGIITGGTLESTSGEVEDVT
;
A
#
# COMPACT_ATOMS: atom_id res chain seq x y z
N MET A 1 7.68 -7.44 -7.90
CA MET A 1 8.10 -6.67 -9.10
C MET A 1 8.09 -5.19 -8.74
N GLN A 2 9.06 -4.38 -9.19
CA GLN A 2 9.04 -2.92 -8.97
C GLN A 2 8.97 -2.23 -10.33
N PRO A 3 7.99 -1.33 -10.57
CA PRO A 3 7.94 -0.59 -11.83
C PRO A 3 9.21 0.24 -12.01
N GLY A 4 9.79 0.21 -13.21
CA GLY A 4 10.93 1.07 -13.51
C GLY A 4 10.48 2.51 -13.76
N ASP A 5 11.34 3.47 -13.42
CA ASP A 5 11.06 4.89 -13.62
C ASP A 5 10.76 5.20 -15.09
N ASN A 6 9.60 5.82 -15.34
CA ASN A 6 9.12 6.21 -16.68
C ASN A 6 9.14 5.06 -17.72
N SER A 7 9.05 3.81 -17.28
CA SER A 7 8.94 2.64 -18.15
C SER A 7 7.51 2.10 -18.20
N GLU A 8 7.14 1.45 -19.30
CA GLU A 8 5.85 0.75 -19.38
C GLU A 8 5.83 -0.37 -18.33
N PRO A 9 4.79 -0.46 -17.48
CA PRO A 9 4.71 -1.51 -16.48
C PRO A 9 4.59 -2.87 -17.17
N SER A 10 5.34 -3.84 -16.65
CA SER A 10 5.32 -5.23 -17.14
C SER A 10 3.99 -5.93 -16.90
N GLU A 11 3.23 -5.48 -15.91
CA GLU A 11 1.94 -6.02 -15.53
C GLU A 11 0.93 -4.89 -15.39
N ARG A 12 -0.26 -5.08 -15.98
CA ARG A 12 -1.32 -4.06 -15.96
C ARG A 12 -1.88 -3.92 -14.55
N THR A 13 -2.09 -2.69 -14.10
CA THR A 13 -2.81 -2.40 -12.84
C THR A 13 -3.86 -1.33 -13.10
N GLU A 14 -5.08 -1.57 -12.64
CA GLU A 14 -6.16 -0.58 -12.63
C GLU A 14 -6.39 -0.12 -11.19
N VAL A 15 -6.50 1.19 -10.98
CA VAL A 15 -6.81 1.79 -9.68
C VAL A 15 -8.10 2.58 -9.82
N LEU A 16 -9.07 2.29 -8.96
CA LEU A 16 -10.30 3.06 -8.85
C LEU A 16 -10.31 3.78 -7.51
N ILE A 17 -10.68 5.05 -7.54
CA ILE A 17 -10.75 5.91 -6.37
C ILE A 17 -12.17 6.44 -6.27
N ALA A 18 -12.75 6.32 -5.08
CA ALA A 18 -14.03 6.94 -4.75
C ALA A 18 -13.93 7.55 -3.35
N SER A 19 -14.82 8.49 -3.03
CA SER A 19 -14.89 9.05 -1.69
C SER A 19 -16.32 9.39 -1.33
N ASP A 20 -16.57 9.42 -0.03
CA ASP A 20 -17.71 10.11 0.55
C ASP A 20 -17.20 11.20 1.52
N ARG A 21 -18.06 11.68 2.41
CA ARG A 21 -17.72 12.76 3.36
C ARG A 21 -16.68 12.33 4.39
N GLU A 22 -16.63 11.05 4.72
CA GLU A 22 -15.88 10.49 5.85
C GLU A 22 -14.81 9.50 5.39
N ASN A 23 -14.93 8.93 4.18
CA ASN A 23 -14.10 7.83 3.72
C ASN A 23 -13.49 8.08 2.34
N LEU A 24 -12.27 7.58 2.18
CA LEU A 24 -11.60 7.38 0.89
C LEU A 24 -11.58 5.88 0.58
N TYR A 25 -12.10 5.51 -0.59
CA TYR A 25 -12.13 4.13 -1.08
C TYR A 25 -11.10 3.98 -2.20
N LEU A 26 -10.25 2.96 -2.06
CA LEU A 26 -9.22 2.62 -3.03
C LEU A 26 -9.40 1.16 -3.43
N LEU A 27 -9.54 0.91 -4.73
CA LEU A 27 -9.61 -0.43 -5.29
C LEU A 27 -8.43 -0.64 -6.23
N PHE A 28 -7.70 -1.72 -6.00
CA PHE A 28 -6.60 -2.16 -6.85
C PHE A 28 -7.00 -3.44 -7.57
N ARG A 29 -6.90 -3.42 -8.90
CA ARG A 29 -6.99 -4.62 -9.73
C ARG A 29 -5.66 -4.82 -10.43
N CYS A 30 -4.85 -5.69 -9.85
CA CYS A 30 -3.54 -6.06 -10.36
C CYS A 30 -3.69 -7.32 -11.24
N TYR A 31 -3.26 -7.22 -12.50
CA TYR A 31 -3.17 -8.37 -13.39
C TYR A 31 -1.76 -8.94 -13.27
N ASP A 32 -1.61 -10.26 -13.41
CA ASP A 32 -0.30 -10.92 -13.41
C ASP A 32 -0.31 -12.03 -14.46
N SER A 33 0.68 -12.05 -15.35
CA SER A 33 0.82 -13.07 -16.40
C SER A 33 1.19 -14.46 -15.86
N GLN A 34 1.69 -14.52 -14.62
CA GLN A 34 2.05 -15.74 -13.89
C GLN A 34 1.36 -15.80 -12.51
N PRO A 35 0.02 -15.97 -12.44
CA PRO A 35 -0.71 -15.92 -11.16
C PRO A 35 -0.23 -16.93 -10.11
N SER A 36 0.34 -18.05 -10.52
CA SER A 36 0.91 -19.06 -9.60
C SER A 36 2.19 -18.61 -8.90
N ALA A 37 2.84 -17.55 -9.37
CA ALA A 37 4.06 -16.99 -8.80
C ALA A 37 3.79 -15.88 -7.76
N ILE A 38 2.53 -15.44 -7.61
CA ILE A 38 2.16 -14.39 -6.66
C ILE A 38 2.46 -14.83 -5.23
N ARG A 39 3.27 -14.04 -4.53
CA ARG A 39 3.62 -14.25 -3.12
C ARG A 39 2.64 -13.49 -2.25
N ALA A 40 1.86 -14.22 -1.46
CA ALA A 40 0.91 -13.66 -0.52
C ALA A 40 0.79 -14.58 0.71
N HIS A 41 1.70 -14.41 1.66
CA HIS A 41 1.68 -15.15 2.90
C HIS A 41 0.58 -14.61 3.83
N VAL A 42 0.00 -15.48 4.66
CA VAL A 42 -0.78 -15.03 5.82
C VAL A 42 0.22 -14.86 6.96
N SER A 43 0.61 -13.63 7.22
CA SER A 43 1.63 -13.25 8.20
C SER A 43 1.04 -12.29 9.24
N ARG A 44 1.87 -11.82 10.17
CA ARG A 44 1.46 -10.77 11.10
C ARG A 44 1.36 -9.43 10.36
N ARG A 45 0.58 -8.51 10.93
CA ARG A 45 0.63 -7.09 10.55
C ARG A 45 2.09 -6.61 10.49
N ASP A 46 2.36 -5.67 9.58
CA ASP A 46 3.68 -5.09 9.31
C ASP A 46 4.70 -6.06 8.66
N SER A 47 4.33 -7.32 8.42
CA SER A 47 5.15 -8.34 7.75
C SER A 47 4.82 -8.52 6.26
N VAL A 48 4.50 -7.43 5.56
CA VAL A 48 4.02 -7.41 4.17
C VAL A 48 5.16 -7.33 3.13
N HIS A 49 6.33 -6.81 3.52
CA HIS A 49 7.39 -6.38 2.60
C HIS A 49 8.08 -7.50 1.81
N ASN A 50 7.90 -8.77 2.22
CA ASN A 50 8.44 -9.94 1.53
C ASN A 50 7.48 -10.52 0.47
N ASP A 51 6.24 -10.02 0.41
CA ASP A 51 5.21 -10.44 -0.53
C ASP A 51 5.12 -9.51 -1.74
N ASP A 52 4.24 -9.85 -2.68
CA ASP A 52 3.70 -8.87 -3.61
C ASP A 52 2.63 -8.04 -2.87
N TYR A 53 2.71 -6.72 -3.01
CA TYR A 53 1.84 -5.79 -2.31
C TYR A 53 1.57 -4.54 -3.15
N VAL A 54 0.49 -3.85 -2.79
CA VAL A 54 0.24 -2.46 -3.21
C VAL A 54 0.52 -1.52 -2.06
N ALA A 55 0.93 -0.29 -2.38
CA ALA A 55 1.17 0.76 -1.40
C ALA A 55 0.48 2.06 -1.82
N VAL A 56 -0.05 2.79 -0.84
CA VAL A 56 -0.72 4.07 -1.03
C VAL A 56 -0.06 5.11 -0.16
N TYR A 57 0.34 6.23 -0.76
CA TYR A 57 0.96 7.35 -0.09
C TYR A 57 -0.02 8.52 -0.13
N LEU A 58 -0.44 9.00 1.03
CA LEU A 58 -1.39 10.10 1.17
C LEU A 58 -0.70 11.29 1.84
N ASP A 59 -0.33 12.29 1.04
CA ASP A 59 0.02 13.61 1.52
C ASP A 59 -1.28 14.43 1.65
N THR A 60 -1.82 14.48 2.86
CA THR A 60 -3.09 15.17 3.15
C THR A 60 -2.96 16.69 3.21
N TYR A 61 -1.74 17.23 3.18
CA TYR A 61 -1.45 18.66 3.27
C TYR A 61 -0.83 19.26 2.00
N ASP A 62 -0.47 18.42 1.01
CA ASP A 62 0.28 18.76 -0.21
C ASP A 62 1.57 19.56 0.08
N ASP A 63 2.19 19.28 1.24
CA ASP A 63 3.40 19.98 1.68
C ASP A 63 4.68 19.28 1.20
N ARG A 64 4.55 18.05 0.67
CA ARG A 64 5.64 17.17 0.22
C ARG A 64 6.69 16.87 1.29
N ARG A 65 6.35 17.05 2.57
CA ARG A 65 7.23 16.79 3.70
C ARG A 65 6.89 15.46 4.34
N ARG A 66 5.58 15.16 4.44
CA ARG A 66 5.08 13.95 5.08
C ARG A 66 3.92 13.32 4.31
N ALA A 67 3.84 11.99 4.36
CA ALA A 67 2.69 11.25 3.85
C ALA A 67 2.36 10.09 4.80
N TYR A 68 1.08 9.80 4.99
CA TYR A 68 0.66 8.50 5.51
C TYR A 68 0.91 7.45 4.43
N VAL A 69 1.35 6.26 4.83
CA VAL A 69 1.52 5.14 3.91
C VAL A 69 0.76 3.91 4.41
N PHE A 70 0.11 3.22 3.48
CA PHE A 70 -0.61 1.99 3.73
C PHE A 70 -0.19 0.93 2.73
N TYR A 71 0.03 -0.29 3.19
CA TYR A 71 0.46 -1.43 2.39
C TYR A 71 -0.53 -2.59 2.52
N PHE A 72 -0.75 -3.33 1.44
CA PHE A 72 -1.67 -4.48 1.41
C PHE A 72 -1.12 -5.59 0.52
N ASN A 73 -1.03 -6.83 1.03
CA ASN A 73 -0.86 -8.00 0.16
C ASN A 73 -2.22 -8.55 -0.32
N PRO A 74 -2.25 -9.43 -1.35
CA PRO A 74 -3.49 -10.03 -1.85
C PRO A 74 -4.30 -10.85 -0.83
N ARG A 75 -3.71 -11.21 0.31
CA ARG A 75 -4.40 -11.91 1.41
C ARG A 75 -4.87 -10.98 2.53
N GLY A 76 -4.74 -9.67 2.35
CA GLY A 76 -5.24 -8.66 3.28
C GLY A 76 -4.33 -8.41 4.48
N ILE A 77 -3.07 -8.86 4.45
CA ILE A 77 -2.08 -8.44 5.45
C ILE A 77 -1.73 -6.97 5.20
N GLN A 78 -1.72 -6.20 6.28
CA GLN A 78 -1.55 -4.75 6.25
C GLN A 78 -0.26 -4.32 6.93
N ALA A 79 0.29 -3.20 6.46
CA ALA A 79 1.28 -2.41 7.17
C ALA A 79 0.98 -0.93 6.95
N ASP A 80 1.41 -0.07 7.87
CA ASP A 80 1.25 1.37 7.73
C ASP A 80 2.38 2.15 8.42
N GLY A 81 2.45 3.42 8.08
CA GLY A 81 3.46 4.32 8.62
C GLY A 81 3.26 5.77 8.21
N ILE A 82 4.20 6.59 8.65
CA ILE A 82 4.40 7.94 8.15
C ILE A 82 5.76 7.98 7.45
N ILE A 83 5.80 8.59 6.27
CA ILE A 83 7.04 8.87 5.59
C ILE A 83 7.39 10.33 5.77
N THR A 84 8.58 10.61 6.30
CA THR A 84 9.11 11.96 6.52
C THR A 84 10.44 12.11 5.80
N GLY A 85 10.53 13.03 4.83
CA GLY A 85 11.78 13.26 4.09
C GLY A 85 12.37 12.01 3.42
N GLY A 86 11.52 11.04 3.03
CA GLY A 86 11.92 9.76 2.43
C GLY A 86 12.21 8.64 3.44
N THR A 87 12.17 8.90 4.73
CA THR A 87 12.33 7.89 5.79
C THR A 87 10.97 7.35 6.21
N LEU A 88 10.82 6.02 6.24
CA LEU A 88 9.63 5.35 6.75
C LEU A 88 9.70 5.18 8.28
N GLU A 89 8.70 5.71 8.97
CA GLU A 89 8.46 5.51 10.40
C GLU A 89 7.20 4.65 10.55
N SER A 90 7.36 3.41 11.04
CA SER A 90 6.21 2.53 11.27
C SER A 90 5.38 3.05 12.45
N THR A 91 4.06 3.12 12.28
CA THR A 91 3.11 3.58 13.32
C THR A 91 2.59 2.43 14.18
N SER A 92 3.28 1.29 14.20
CA SER A 92 2.89 0.03 14.88
C SER A 92 2.81 0.10 16.43
N GLY A 93 2.68 1.29 17.01
CA GLY A 93 2.61 1.53 18.46
C GLY A 93 1.44 2.37 18.99
N GLU A 94 0.56 2.95 18.16
CA GLU A 94 -0.46 3.91 18.65
C GLU A 94 -1.85 3.79 18.00
N VAL A 95 -2.30 2.58 17.68
CA VAL A 95 -3.73 2.35 17.43
C VAL A 95 -4.29 1.70 18.70
N GLU A 96 -4.81 2.52 19.61
CA GLU A 96 -5.75 2.01 20.61
C GLU A 96 -6.91 1.35 19.84
N ASP A 97 -7.22 0.10 20.20
CA ASP A 97 -8.36 -0.66 19.71
C ASP A 97 -9.61 0.22 19.70
N VAL A 98 -10.04 0.67 18.52
CA VAL A 98 -11.42 1.10 18.33
C VAL A 98 -12.24 -0.16 18.12
N THR A 99 -12.64 -0.75 19.26
CA THR A 99 -13.75 -1.72 19.33
C THR A 99 -15.07 -0.97 19.43
#